data_AF-A0A6A7FQK0-F1
#
_entry.id   AF-A0A6A7FQK0-F1
#
_cell.length_a   1.000
_cell.length_b   1.000
_cell.length_c   1.000
_cell.angle_alpha   90.00
_cell.angle_beta   90.00
_cell.angle_gamma   90.00
#
_symmetry.space_group_name_H-M   'P 1'
#
loop_
_entity.id
_entity.type
_entity.pdbx_description
1 polymer ?
#
loop_
_entity_poly.entity_id
_entity_poly.type
_entity_poly.pdbx_seq_one_letter_code
_entity_poly.pdbx_strand_id
1 'polypeptide(L)'
;MGGFSSTQDTAVGLTALSALSQQQRKASGSNNNQLTVKLVYGERGHRFIINNNNARNPQTLVLPKDTRSIELSSSGDRRAIVQLSYHYNVQVTAPRPAFSLDPQLDRTTDTNKLRLTACTALRVRGNASEAEQSSNMAVMEVALPSGYLVDSDAIYGLYDYPGVKRVEWLRGEEGDGDMDTGLAIYFNGLTSREVCPTITASRVNRVAFQKPTVIKVYDYYDLTRQSRQFYDAAAATLCDICDIGECDSSACEVQILELNRQRQDPEDVGYPATIIETSAAAVLSWNAAFIAATALTATLLHLHMHANK
;
A
#
# COMPACT_ATOMS: atom_id res chain seq x y z
N MET A 1 -19.18 -5.93 0.62
CA MET A 1 -19.94 -4.94 -0.16
C MET A 1 -19.04 -4.40 -1.26
N GLY A 2 -19.57 -4.12 -2.44
CA GLY A 2 -18.80 -3.54 -3.54
C GLY A 2 -18.49 -2.08 -3.22
N GLY A 3 -17.24 -1.79 -2.90
CA GLY A 3 -16.77 -0.43 -2.71
C GLY A 3 -16.50 0.19 -4.08
N PHE A 4 -17.05 1.37 -4.34
CA PHE A 4 -16.56 2.19 -5.42
C PHE A 4 -15.30 2.94 -4.94
N SER A 5 -14.42 3.29 -5.87
CA SER A 5 -13.14 3.92 -5.59
C SER A 5 -13.26 5.29 -4.92
N SER A 6 -14.31 6.06 -5.23
CA SER A 6 -14.54 7.39 -4.66
C SER A 6 -15.95 7.54 -4.09
N THR A 7 -16.12 8.60 -3.29
CA THR A 7 -17.41 8.96 -2.67
C THR A 7 -18.47 9.33 -3.71
N GLN A 8 -18.08 10.03 -4.78
CA GLN A 8 -18.97 10.40 -5.88
C GLN A 8 -19.36 9.16 -6.70
N ASP A 9 -18.39 8.30 -7.02
CA ASP A 9 -18.66 7.04 -7.73
C ASP A 9 -19.63 6.17 -6.95
N THR A 10 -19.49 6.14 -5.62
CA THR A 10 -20.40 5.42 -4.73
C THR A 10 -21.83 5.96 -4.84
N ALA A 11 -22.01 7.29 -4.75
CA ALA A 11 -23.34 7.90 -4.79
C ALA A 11 -24.03 7.67 -6.15
N VAL A 12 -23.33 7.92 -7.25
CA VAL A 12 -23.87 7.78 -8.60
C VAL A 12 -24.10 6.31 -8.95
N GLY A 13 -23.12 5.46 -8.66
CA GLY A 13 -23.16 4.03 -8.95
C GLY A 13 -24.30 3.31 -8.23
N LEU A 14 -24.47 3.56 -6.92
CA LEU A 14 -25.58 2.98 -6.16
C LEU A 14 -26.94 3.48 -6.64
N THR A 15 -27.04 4.78 -6.97
CA THR A 15 -28.29 5.35 -7.50
C THR A 15 -28.67 4.68 -8.82
N ALA A 16 -27.72 4.56 -9.76
CA ALA A 16 -27.96 3.93 -11.06
C ALA A 16 -28.32 2.43 -10.92
N LEU A 17 -27.59 1.68 -10.09
CA LEU A 17 -27.89 0.27 -9.81
C LEU A 17 -29.27 0.08 -9.18
N SER A 18 -29.67 1.00 -8.29
CA SER A 18 -30.99 0.96 -7.68
C SER A 18 -32.09 1.17 -8.72
N ALA A 19 -31.95 2.17 -9.61
CA ALA A 19 -32.92 2.43 -10.67
C ALA A 19 -33.02 1.26 -11.66
N LEU A 20 -31.88 0.69 -12.06
CA LEU A 20 -31.83 -0.49 -12.91
C LEU A 20 -32.54 -1.68 -12.25
N SER A 21 -32.29 -1.92 -10.97
CA SER A 21 -32.94 -3.01 -10.24
C SER A 21 -34.47 -2.87 -10.20
N GLN A 22 -34.99 -1.64 -10.09
CA GLN A 22 -36.42 -1.38 -10.09
C GLN A 22 -37.04 -1.62 -11.47
N GLN A 23 -36.39 -1.20 -12.54
CA GLN A 23 -36.87 -1.43 -13.91
C GLN A 23 -36.87 -2.93 -14.24
N GLN A 24 -35.82 -3.64 -13.85
CA GLN A 24 -35.70 -5.07 -14.09
C GLN A 24 -36.71 -5.91 -13.29
N ARG A 25 -37.06 -5.48 -12.07
CA ARG A 25 -38.14 -6.10 -11.29
C ARG A 25 -39.51 -6.03 -11.99
N LYS A 26 -39.80 -4.91 -12.66
CA LYS A 26 -41.07 -4.74 -13.41
C LYS A 26 -41.16 -5.62 -14.66
N ALA A 27 -40.02 -6.06 -15.21
CA ALA A 27 -39.95 -6.85 -16.43
C ALA A 27 -39.95 -8.38 -16.22
N SER A 28 -39.83 -8.86 -14.97
CA SER A 28 -39.71 -10.29 -14.68
C SER A 28 -41.04 -10.87 -14.21
N GLY A 29 -41.74 -11.58 -15.12
CA GLY A 29 -43.01 -12.28 -14.86
C GLY A 29 -42.85 -13.79 -14.62
N SER A 30 -41.64 -14.29 -14.31
CA SER A 30 -41.40 -15.73 -14.13
C SER A 30 -41.81 -16.22 -12.75
N ASN A 31 -42.52 -17.37 -12.72
CA ASN A 31 -42.90 -18.08 -11.51
C ASN A 31 -41.78 -18.96 -10.94
N ASN A 32 -40.70 -19.22 -11.70
CA ASN A 32 -39.57 -20.01 -11.22
C ASN A 32 -38.60 -19.13 -10.43
N ASN A 33 -38.67 -19.23 -9.11
CA ASN A 33 -38.11 -18.24 -8.21
C ASN A 33 -36.75 -18.62 -7.61
N GLN A 34 -35.98 -19.45 -8.32
CA GLN A 34 -34.70 -19.97 -7.87
C GLN A 34 -33.57 -19.67 -8.87
N LEU A 35 -32.40 -19.31 -8.34
CA LEU A 35 -31.14 -19.21 -9.06
C LEU A 35 -30.14 -20.16 -8.41
N THR A 36 -29.52 -21.00 -9.22
CA THR A 36 -28.46 -21.90 -8.78
C THR A 36 -27.14 -21.42 -9.37
N VAL A 37 -26.16 -21.14 -8.53
CA VAL A 37 -24.79 -20.79 -8.95
C VAL A 37 -23.87 -21.92 -8.52
N LYS A 38 -23.17 -22.53 -9.46
CA LYS A 38 -22.15 -23.55 -9.22
C LYS A 38 -20.78 -22.89 -9.37
N LEU A 39 -19.94 -23.10 -8.38
CA LEU A 39 -18.57 -22.63 -8.31
C LEU A 39 -17.65 -23.85 -8.21
N VAL A 40 -16.72 -24.00 -9.14
CA VAL A 40 -15.71 -25.06 -9.14
C VAL A 40 -14.35 -24.41 -8.94
N TYR A 41 -13.52 -24.97 -8.07
CA TYR A 41 -12.18 -24.46 -7.74
C TYR A 41 -11.24 -25.62 -7.42
N GLY A 42 -10.27 -25.88 -8.31
CA GLY A 42 -9.48 -27.11 -8.28
C GLY A 42 -10.38 -28.35 -8.39
N GLU A 43 -10.18 -29.33 -7.51
CA GLU A 43 -11.01 -30.55 -7.42
C GLU A 43 -12.27 -30.37 -6.56
N ARG A 44 -12.51 -29.16 -6.04
CA ARG A 44 -13.59 -28.83 -5.11
C ARG A 44 -14.70 -28.08 -5.83
N GLY A 45 -15.91 -28.16 -5.29
CA GLY A 45 -17.06 -27.44 -5.81
C GLY A 45 -18.01 -26.99 -4.69
N HIS A 46 -18.69 -25.88 -4.94
CA HIS A 46 -19.73 -25.35 -4.07
C HIS A 46 -20.93 -24.90 -4.90
N ARG A 47 -22.14 -25.03 -4.34
CA ARG A 47 -23.38 -24.68 -5.02
C ARG A 47 -24.21 -23.77 -4.14
N PHE A 48 -24.41 -22.54 -4.61
CA PHE A 48 -25.33 -21.59 -4.00
C PHE A 48 -26.73 -21.77 -4.60
N ILE A 49 -27.73 -21.84 -3.74
CA ILE A 49 -29.15 -21.88 -4.14
C ILE A 49 -29.81 -20.63 -3.58
N ILE A 50 -30.24 -19.73 -4.47
CA ILE A 50 -30.80 -18.43 -4.12
C ILE A 50 -32.30 -18.43 -4.45
N ASN A 51 -33.12 -18.15 -3.45
CA ASN A 51 -34.59 -18.07 -3.54
C ASN A 51 -35.10 -16.83 -2.77
N ASN A 52 -36.42 -16.63 -2.68
CA ASN A 52 -37.00 -15.47 -1.99
C ASN A 52 -36.63 -15.34 -0.51
N ASN A 53 -36.33 -16.45 0.16
CA ASN A 53 -36.06 -16.47 1.59
C ASN A 53 -34.64 -15.99 1.90
N ASN A 54 -33.68 -16.22 0.99
CA ASN A 54 -32.27 -15.89 1.20
C ASN A 54 -31.72 -14.83 0.23
N ALA A 55 -32.48 -14.34 -0.75
CA ALA A 55 -32.01 -13.37 -1.75
C ALA A 55 -31.57 -12.01 -1.17
N ARG A 56 -31.98 -11.67 0.06
CA ARG A 56 -31.53 -10.44 0.74
C ARG A 56 -30.25 -10.65 1.54
N ASN A 57 -29.87 -11.90 1.81
CA ASN A 57 -28.72 -12.23 2.64
C ASN A 57 -27.53 -12.57 1.72
N PRO A 58 -26.39 -11.87 1.85
CA PRO A 58 -25.18 -12.21 1.12
C PRO A 58 -24.80 -13.67 1.36
N GLN A 59 -24.50 -14.39 0.28
CA GLN A 59 -23.95 -15.74 0.35
C GLN A 59 -22.45 -15.65 0.13
N THR A 60 -21.65 -16.14 1.07
CA THR A 60 -20.19 -15.98 1.06
C THR A 60 -19.50 -17.33 1.18
N LEU A 61 -18.42 -17.51 0.43
CA LEU A 61 -17.52 -18.65 0.53
C LEU A 61 -16.09 -18.13 0.56
N VAL A 62 -15.32 -18.57 1.56
CA VAL A 62 -13.89 -18.31 1.62
C VAL A 62 -13.17 -19.36 0.78
N LEU A 63 -12.44 -18.91 -0.23
CA LEU A 63 -11.65 -19.80 -1.07
C LEU A 63 -10.35 -20.20 -0.34
N PRO A 64 -9.90 -21.46 -0.49
CA PRO A 64 -8.60 -21.91 -0.03
C PRO A 64 -7.45 -21.09 -0.63
N LYS A 65 -6.37 -20.88 0.13
CA LYS A 65 -5.21 -20.07 -0.28
C LYS A 65 -4.46 -20.64 -1.50
N ASP A 66 -4.58 -21.93 -1.75
CA ASP A 66 -4.00 -22.64 -2.89
C ASP A 66 -4.85 -22.56 -4.17
N THR A 67 -6.01 -21.89 -4.13
CA THR A 67 -6.90 -21.75 -5.29
C THR A 67 -6.25 -20.90 -6.38
N ARG A 68 -6.02 -21.50 -7.56
CA ARG A 68 -5.43 -20.82 -8.72
C ARG A 68 -6.45 -20.39 -9.78
N SER A 69 -7.56 -21.10 -9.87
CA SER A 69 -8.62 -20.84 -10.83
C SER A 69 -9.99 -21.14 -10.24
N ILE A 70 -10.99 -20.45 -10.76
CA ILE A 70 -12.39 -20.68 -10.44
C ILE A 70 -13.21 -20.74 -11.73
N GLU A 71 -14.21 -21.61 -11.76
CA GLU A 71 -15.21 -21.67 -12.82
C GLU A 71 -16.60 -21.43 -12.22
N LEU A 72 -17.35 -20.53 -12.83
CA LEU A 72 -18.68 -20.13 -12.39
C LEU A 72 -19.70 -20.46 -13.47
N SER A 73 -20.71 -21.25 -13.12
CA SER A 73 -21.88 -21.47 -13.96
C SER A 73 -23.16 -21.15 -13.18
N SER A 74 -24.18 -20.67 -13.89
CA SER A 74 -25.46 -20.31 -13.27
C SER A 74 -26.64 -20.82 -14.08
N SER A 75 -27.74 -21.10 -13.40
CA SER A 75 -28.98 -21.57 -14.02
C SER A 75 -30.18 -21.12 -13.18
N GLY A 76 -31.20 -20.58 -13.84
CA GLY A 76 -32.43 -20.07 -13.23
C GLY A 76 -32.79 -18.66 -13.71
N ASP A 77 -33.92 -18.15 -13.21
CA ASP A 77 -34.54 -16.92 -13.75
C ASP A 77 -34.28 -15.67 -12.90
N ARG A 78 -33.56 -15.81 -11.77
CA ARG A 78 -33.13 -14.66 -10.97
C ARG A 78 -31.77 -14.13 -11.44
N ARG A 79 -31.48 -12.91 -11.02
CA ARG A 79 -30.19 -12.24 -11.23
C ARG A 79 -29.47 -12.14 -9.90
N ALA A 80 -28.15 -12.31 -9.93
CA ALA A 80 -27.27 -12.09 -8.80
C ALA A 80 -25.99 -11.41 -9.28
N ILE A 81 -25.34 -10.71 -8.35
CA ILE A 81 -24.00 -10.17 -8.54
C ILE A 81 -23.05 -11.09 -7.79
N VAL A 82 -22.02 -11.56 -8.46
CA VAL A 82 -20.95 -12.36 -7.86
C VAL A 82 -19.74 -11.45 -7.68
N GLN A 83 -19.21 -11.39 -6.46
CA GLN A 83 -18.03 -10.58 -6.12
C GLN A 83 -16.91 -11.50 -5.62
N LEU A 84 -15.75 -11.44 -6.29
CA LEU A 84 -14.52 -12.04 -5.81
C LEU A 84 -13.71 -10.98 -5.06
N SER A 85 -13.28 -11.27 -3.84
CA SER A 85 -12.43 -10.39 -3.03
C SER A 85 -11.17 -11.14 -2.63
N TYR A 86 -10.02 -10.49 -2.76
CA TYR A 86 -8.72 -11.06 -2.43
C TYR A 86 -7.89 -10.01 -1.70
N HIS A 87 -7.04 -10.48 -0.79
CA HIS A 87 -6.12 -9.64 -0.01
C HIS A 87 -4.72 -10.21 -0.18
N TYR A 88 -3.76 -9.33 -0.42
CA TYR A 88 -2.37 -9.69 -0.65
C TYR A 88 -1.46 -8.60 -0.13
N ASN A 89 -0.25 -8.98 0.26
CA ASN A 89 0.76 -8.07 0.77
C ASN A 89 1.72 -7.71 -0.36
N VAL A 90 1.97 -6.42 -0.57
CA VAL A 90 2.96 -5.91 -1.52
C VAL A 90 3.95 -5.00 -0.81
N GLN A 91 5.23 -5.14 -1.14
CA GLN A 91 6.31 -4.34 -0.56
C GLN A 91 6.54 -3.00 -1.27
N VAL A 92 6.02 -2.80 -2.48
CA VAL A 92 6.23 -1.56 -3.25
C VAL A 92 4.99 -1.17 -4.04
N THR A 93 4.87 0.12 -4.39
CA THR A 93 3.89 0.57 -5.37
C THR A 93 4.15 -0.02 -6.76
N ALA A 94 3.12 0.03 -7.62
CA ALA A 94 3.20 -0.38 -9.01
C ALA A 94 4.43 0.19 -9.75
N PRO A 95 4.95 -0.47 -10.81
CA PRO A 95 6.21 -0.13 -11.48
C PRO A 95 6.34 1.32 -11.99
N ARG A 96 5.24 2.08 -12.07
CA ARG A 96 5.21 3.47 -12.52
C ARG A 96 4.28 4.29 -11.61
N PRO A 97 4.75 4.75 -10.44
CA PRO A 97 3.93 5.57 -9.54
C PRO A 97 3.62 6.91 -10.19
N ALA A 98 2.42 7.45 -9.92
CA ALA A 98 1.99 8.74 -10.46
C ALA A 98 2.65 9.93 -9.76
N PHE A 99 3.08 9.75 -8.50
CA PHE A 99 3.78 10.75 -7.70
C PHE A 99 5.22 10.30 -7.43
N SER A 100 6.16 11.25 -7.39
CA SER A 100 7.41 11.03 -6.67
C SER A 100 7.10 11.04 -5.17
N LEU A 101 7.78 10.17 -4.43
CA LEU A 101 7.66 10.12 -2.99
C LEU A 101 9.00 9.68 -2.43
N ASP A 102 9.61 10.55 -1.64
CA ASP A 102 10.91 10.32 -1.04
C ASP A 102 10.87 10.67 0.46
N PRO A 103 10.62 9.68 1.34
CA PRO A 103 10.72 9.87 2.78
C PRO A 103 12.18 9.84 3.24
N GLN A 104 12.63 10.91 3.87
CA GLN A 104 13.98 11.05 4.38
C GLN A 104 13.96 11.40 5.87
N LEU A 105 14.70 10.63 6.68
CA LEU A 105 14.92 10.98 8.07
C LEU A 105 15.96 12.09 8.17
N ASP A 106 15.61 13.15 8.89
CA ASP A 106 16.54 14.23 9.19
C ASP A 106 17.63 13.72 10.15
N ARG A 107 18.81 14.34 10.10
CA ARG A 107 19.97 13.98 10.93
C ARG A 107 19.74 14.22 12.42
N THR A 108 18.74 15.03 12.77
CA THR A 108 18.33 15.27 14.15
C THR A 108 17.39 14.18 14.67
N THR A 109 17.09 13.15 13.87
CA THR A 109 16.32 11.98 14.31
C THR A 109 17.18 11.13 15.23
N ASP A 110 16.63 10.77 16.37
CA ASP A 110 17.24 9.87 17.34
C ASP A 110 16.23 8.82 17.83
N THR A 111 16.59 8.07 18.88
CA THR A 111 15.75 7.01 19.43
C THR A 111 14.52 7.51 20.18
N ASN A 112 14.41 8.81 20.47
CA ASN A 112 13.29 9.43 21.19
C ASN A 112 12.52 10.43 20.34
N LYS A 113 13.13 10.96 19.27
CA LYS A 113 12.54 11.97 18.39
C LYS A 113 12.71 11.57 16.93
N LEU A 114 11.59 11.44 16.24
CA LEU A 114 11.52 11.22 14.81
C LEU A 114 11.31 12.56 14.10
N ARG A 115 12.13 12.85 13.08
CA ARG A 115 11.91 13.97 12.17
C ARG A 115 11.98 13.48 10.73
N LEU A 116 10.81 13.32 10.13
CA LEU A 116 10.64 12.79 8.78
C LEU A 116 10.31 13.94 7.82
N THR A 117 11.13 14.15 6.80
CA THR A 117 10.80 15.04 5.67
C THR A 117 10.40 14.18 4.48
N ALA A 118 9.20 14.39 3.96
CA ALA A 118 8.67 13.62 2.85
C ALA A 118 8.46 14.51 1.64
N CYS A 119 9.33 14.40 0.64
CA CYS A 119 9.19 15.16 -0.60
C CYS A 119 8.28 14.45 -1.60
N THR A 120 7.36 15.20 -2.20
CA THR A 120 6.45 14.67 -3.22
C THR A 120 6.14 15.69 -4.32
N ALA A 121 5.99 15.19 -5.54
CA ALA A 121 5.55 15.93 -6.71
C ALA A 121 4.76 15.01 -7.64
N LEU A 122 3.89 15.60 -8.48
CA LEU A 122 3.24 14.87 -9.56
C LEU A 122 4.25 14.60 -10.68
N ARG A 123 4.32 13.34 -11.15
CA ARG A 123 5.12 12.97 -12.32
C ARG A 123 4.34 13.27 -13.59
N VAL A 124 4.55 14.48 -14.13
CA VAL A 124 3.95 14.92 -15.39
C VAL A 124 4.69 14.26 -16.56
N ARG A 125 3.95 13.67 -17.50
CA ARG A 125 4.52 13.15 -18.76
C ARG A 125 4.71 14.31 -19.73
N GLY A 126 5.73 14.27 -20.59
CA GLY A 126 6.11 15.41 -21.44
C GLY A 126 4.96 16.06 -22.19
N ASN A 127 4.11 15.27 -22.85
CA ASN A 127 3.02 15.75 -23.70
C ASN A 127 1.69 15.95 -22.92
N ALA A 128 1.77 16.20 -21.62
CA ALA A 128 0.59 16.30 -20.75
C ALA A 128 -0.24 17.54 -21.07
N SER A 129 -1.56 17.34 -21.17
CA SER A 129 -2.53 18.44 -21.24
C SER A 129 -2.49 19.31 -19.97
N GLU A 130 -3.03 20.52 -20.02
CA GLU A 130 -3.13 21.40 -18.82
C GLU A 130 -3.82 20.71 -17.64
N ALA A 131 -4.81 19.85 -17.93
CA ALA A 131 -5.51 19.05 -16.92
C ALA A 131 -4.62 17.96 -16.27
N GLU A 132 -3.56 17.53 -16.94
CA GLU A 132 -2.61 16.52 -16.45
C GLU A 132 -1.37 17.14 -15.78
N GLN A 133 -1.24 18.47 -15.80
CA GLN A 133 -0.12 19.19 -15.16
C GLN A 133 -0.30 19.34 -13.65
N SER A 134 -1.51 19.11 -13.13
CA SER A 134 -1.83 19.06 -11.71
C SER A 134 -2.64 17.79 -11.38
N SER A 135 -2.55 17.33 -10.14
CA SER A 135 -3.55 16.40 -9.60
C SER A 135 -4.81 17.17 -9.23
N ASN A 136 -5.88 16.44 -8.94
CA ASN A 136 -6.97 16.99 -8.12
C ASN A 136 -6.46 17.17 -6.67
N MET A 137 -7.37 17.19 -5.70
CA MET A 137 -6.99 17.10 -4.29
C MET A 137 -6.15 15.84 -4.05
N ALA A 138 -4.97 16.00 -3.46
CA ALA A 138 -4.08 14.90 -3.14
C ALA A 138 -3.98 14.75 -1.63
N VAL A 139 -3.79 13.50 -1.16
CA VAL A 139 -3.65 13.20 0.26
C VAL A 139 -2.33 12.48 0.47
N MET A 140 -1.52 12.97 1.40
CA MET A 140 -0.35 12.27 1.93
C MET A 140 -0.71 11.69 3.29
N GLU A 141 -0.71 10.36 3.39
CA GLU A 141 -0.86 9.66 4.67
C GLU A 141 0.51 9.17 5.13
N VAL A 142 0.89 9.63 6.31
CA VAL A 142 2.13 9.28 7.00
C VAL A 142 1.77 8.46 8.21
N ALA A 143 1.96 7.14 8.13
CA ALA A 143 1.91 6.30 9.33
C ALA A 143 3.19 6.51 10.14
N LEU A 144 3.12 6.34 11.46
CA LEU A 144 4.28 6.36 12.34
C LEU A 144 4.72 4.96 12.76
N PRO A 145 6.02 4.77 13.06
CA PRO A 145 6.52 3.54 13.67
C PRO A 145 5.87 3.31 15.04
N SER A 146 5.66 2.03 15.38
CA SER A 146 5.03 1.65 16.65
C SER A 146 5.74 2.28 17.86
N GLY A 147 5.00 2.99 18.70
CA GLY A 147 5.52 3.67 19.89
C GLY A 147 5.91 5.14 19.70
N TYR A 148 5.72 5.70 18.50
CA TYR A 148 5.81 7.14 18.26
C TYR A 148 4.41 7.78 18.18
N LEU A 149 4.32 9.04 18.60
CA LEU A 149 3.14 9.90 18.48
C LEU A 149 3.56 11.23 17.87
N VAL A 150 2.77 11.81 16.96
CA VAL A 150 3.09 13.13 16.39
C VAL A 150 3.07 14.21 17.46
N ASP A 151 4.01 15.15 17.37
CA ASP A 151 4.03 16.34 18.21
C ASP A 151 2.91 17.30 17.79
N SER A 152 1.92 17.54 18.67
CA SER A 152 0.77 18.41 18.38
C SER A 152 1.16 19.81 17.90
N ASP A 153 2.24 20.35 18.46
CA ASP A 153 2.71 21.72 18.17
C ASP A 153 3.34 21.83 16.78
N ALA A 154 3.88 20.73 16.25
CA ALA A 154 4.51 20.71 14.93
C ALA A 154 3.49 20.66 13.77
N ILE A 155 2.22 20.34 14.07
CA ILE A 155 1.15 20.29 13.07
C ILE A 155 0.86 21.67 12.49
N TYR A 156 0.94 22.73 13.29
CA TYR A 156 0.64 24.08 12.80
C TYR A 156 1.59 24.52 11.68
N GLY A 157 2.87 24.14 11.75
CA GLY A 157 3.83 24.43 10.70
C GLY A 157 3.56 23.69 9.38
N LEU A 158 2.76 22.62 9.39
CA LEU A 158 2.37 21.92 8.16
C LEU A 158 1.45 22.77 7.28
N TYR A 159 0.67 23.69 7.86
CA TYR A 159 -0.21 24.59 7.12
C TYR A 159 0.54 25.67 6.32
N ASP A 160 1.80 25.94 6.68
CA ASP A 160 2.63 26.92 5.96
C ASP A 160 3.17 26.37 4.63
N TYR A 161 3.12 25.05 4.42
CA TYR A 161 3.58 24.45 3.17
C TYR A 161 2.60 24.74 2.02
N PRO A 162 3.12 25.03 0.80
CA PRO A 162 2.30 25.37 -0.34
C PRO A 162 1.23 24.32 -0.64
N GLY A 163 -0.01 24.78 -0.75
CA GLY A 163 -1.14 23.94 -1.16
C GLY A 163 -1.72 23.06 -0.06
N VAL A 164 -1.16 23.04 1.16
CA VAL A 164 -1.77 22.33 2.30
C VAL A 164 -3.06 23.05 2.70
N LYS A 165 -4.15 22.30 2.74
CA LYS A 165 -5.49 22.78 3.09
C LYS A 165 -5.91 22.35 4.48
N ARG A 166 -5.53 21.13 4.87
CA ARG A 166 -5.98 20.49 6.10
C ARG A 166 -4.98 19.43 6.53
N VAL A 167 -4.86 19.26 7.84
CA VAL A 167 -4.13 18.15 8.45
C VAL A 167 -5.07 17.46 9.45
N GLU A 168 -5.19 16.14 9.34
CA GLU A 168 -6.00 15.32 10.23
C GLU A 168 -5.17 14.18 10.82
N TRP A 169 -5.51 13.76 12.03
CA TRP A 169 -4.89 12.60 12.66
C TRP A 169 -5.38 11.31 12.01
N LEU A 170 -4.46 10.39 11.73
CA LEU A 170 -4.81 9.03 11.35
C LEU A 170 -5.12 8.24 12.61
N ARG A 171 -6.41 8.01 12.85
CA ARG A 171 -6.85 7.06 13.87
C ARG A 171 -6.51 5.64 13.43
N GLY A 172 -6.03 4.82 14.36
CA GLY A 172 -5.88 3.38 14.15
C GLY A 172 -7.19 2.72 13.73
N GLU A 173 -7.11 1.53 13.13
CA GLU A 173 -8.31 0.74 12.83
C GLU A 173 -9.05 0.36 14.13
N GLU A 174 -10.36 0.14 14.04
CA GLU A 174 -11.19 -0.37 15.15
C GLU A 174 -10.59 -1.69 15.67
N GLY A 175 -9.89 -1.62 16.80
CA GLY A 175 -9.27 -2.79 17.46
C GLY A 175 -7.95 -2.49 18.16
N ASP A 176 -7.17 -1.52 17.68
CA ASP A 176 -5.83 -1.19 18.21
C ASP A 176 -5.82 -0.07 19.28
N GLY A 177 -7.01 0.34 19.74
CA GLY A 177 -7.18 1.51 20.59
C GLY A 177 -7.16 2.81 19.77
N ASP A 178 -7.84 3.83 20.27
CA ASP A 178 -8.04 5.13 19.60
C ASP A 178 -6.75 5.98 19.68
N MET A 179 -5.63 5.43 19.21
CA MET A 179 -4.33 6.09 19.21
C MET A 179 -4.11 6.77 17.86
N ASP A 180 -3.58 7.98 17.92
CA ASP A 180 -3.17 8.76 16.75
C ASP A 180 -1.89 8.14 16.16
N THR A 181 -2.06 7.23 15.21
CA THR A 181 -0.98 6.42 14.62
C THR A 181 -0.26 7.10 13.45
N GLY A 182 -0.64 8.34 13.13
CA GLY A 182 -0.08 9.07 12.00
C GLY A 182 -0.84 10.35 11.65
N LEU A 183 -0.56 10.90 10.47
CA LEU A 183 -1.20 12.10 9.94
C LEU A 183 -1.63 11.93 8.48
N ALA A 184 -2.75 12.56 8.13
CA ALA A 184 -3.21 12.80 6.78
C ALA A 184 -3.06 14.29 6.44
N ILE A 185 -2.25 14.61 5.45
CA ILE A 185 -2.03 15.97 4.93
C ILE A 185 -2.79 16.10 3.61
N TYR A 186 -3.74 17.03 3.55
CA TYR A 186 -4.56 17.29 2.37
C TYR A 186 -3.99 18.47 1.59
N PHE A 187 -3.68 18.23 0.32
CA PHE A 187 -3.25 19.26 -0.62
C PHE A 187 -4.38 19.62 -1.58
N ASN A 188 -4.54 20.90 -1.93
CA ASN A 188 -5.46 21.33 -3.00
C ASN A 188 -5.20 20.61 -4.32
N GLY A 189 -3.91 20.38 -4.60
CA GLY A 189 -3.40 19.53 -5.67
C GLY A 189 -1.88 19.61 -5.74
N LEU A 190 -1.26 18.60 -6.31
CA LEU A 190 0.18 18.49 -6.51
C LEU A 190 0.49 18.67 -7.99
N THR A 191 1.55 19.44 -8.26
CA THR A 191 2.07 19.69 -9.61
C THR A 191 3.46 19.06 -9.73
N SER A 192 4.15 19.30 -10.85
CA SER A 192 5.57 18.93 -10.98
C SER A 192 6.49 19.67 -10.00
N ARG A 193 5.99 20.73 -9.33
CA ARG A 193 6.71 21.41 -8.25
C ARG A 193 6.63 20.58 -6.97
N GLU A 194 7.80 20.23 -6.46
CA GLU A 194 7.95 19.44 -5.24
C GLU A 194 7.56 20.21 -3.98
N VAL A 195 6.90 19.51 -3.06
CA VAL A 195 6.55 19.98 -1.72
C VAL A 195 7.08 18.96 -0.71
N CYS A 196 7.73 19.44 0.34
CA CYS A 196 8.45 18.61 1.33
C CYS A 196 7.99 18.90 2.76
N PRO A 197 6.77 18.53 3.17
CA PRO A 197 6.35 18.63 4.57
C PRO A 197 7.31 17.85 5.49
N THR A 198 7.61 18.45 6.64
CA THR A 198 8.37 17.80 7.71
C THR A 198 7.47 17.48 8.89
N ILE A 199 7.40 16.21 9.25
CA ILE A 199 6.62 15.68 10.37
C ILE A 199 7.58 15.39 11.52
N THR A 200 7.24 15.85 12.73
CA THR A 200 7.95 15.45 13.95
C THR A 200 7.08 14.62 14.86
N ALA A 201 7.68 13.61 15.46
CA ALA A 201 7.01 12.73 16.40
C ALA A 201 7.95 12.37 17.56
N SER A 202 7.37 12.20 18.73
CA SER A 202 8.08 11.81 19.95
C SER A 202 7.79 10.36 20.30
N ARG A 203 8.79 9.65 20.82
CA ARG A 203 8.63 8.28 21.31
C ARG A 203 7.92 8.30 22.65
N VAL A 204 6.76 7.66 22.69
CA VAL A 204 5.94 7.49 23.90
C VAL A 204 6.08 6.09 24.49
N ASN A 205 6.34 5.08 23.65
CA ASN A 205 6.53 3.70 24.08
C ASN A 205 7.84 3.12 23.52
N ARG A 206 8.54 2.34 24.36
CA ARG A 206 9.75 1.64 23.95
C ARG A 206 9.39 0.34 23.21
N VAL A 207 9.55 0.35 21.87
CA VAL A 207 9.29 -0.83 21.02
C VAL A 207 10.56 -1.24 20.26
N ALA A 208 10.95 -2.51 20.33
CA ALA A 208 12.10 -3.06 19.61
C ALA A 208 11.63 -3.71 18.32
N PHE A 209 12.55 -3.91 17.37
CA PHE A 209 12.28 -4.58 16.10
C PHE A 209 11.10 -3.96 15.35
N GLN A 210 11.05 -2.63 15.36
CA GLN A 210 10.05 -1.89 14.61
C GLN A 210 10.11 -2.29 13.14
N LYS A 211 8.94 -2.58 12.58
CA LYS A 211 8.80 -2.86 11.16
C LYS A 211 8.88 -1.55 10.37
N PRO A 212 9.32 -1.59 9.10
CA PRO A 212 9.25 -0.45 8.21
C PRO A 212 7.82 0.08 8.17
N THR A 213 7.70 1.40 8.25
CA THR A 213 6.43 2.11 8.27
C THR A 213 6.11 2.66 6.90
N VAL A 214 4.83 2.79 6.58
CA VAL A 214 4.37 3.24 5.27
C VAL A 214 4.11 4.76 5.23
N ILE A 215 4.53 5.38 4.14
CA ILE A 215 4.00 6.65 3.67
C ILE A 215 3.37 6.44 2.30
N LYS A 216 2.21 7.07 2.05
CA LYS A 216 1.54 7.01 0.75
C LYS A 216 1.00 8.37 0.34
N VAL A 217 1.04 8.63 -0.95
CA VAL A 217 0.44 9.82 -1.58
C VAL A 217 -0.48 9.34 -2.70
N TYR A 218 -1.70 9.86 -2.75
CA TYR A 218 -2.68 9.49 -3.77
C TYR A 218 -3.58 10.67 -4.15
N ASP A 219 -4.11 10.63 -5.38
CA ASP A 219 -5.17 11.54 -5.82
C ASP A 219 -6.50 11.07 -5.21
N TYR A 220 -7.19 11.96 -4.49
CA TYR A 220 -8.40 11.63 -3.75
C TYR A 220 -9.55 11.16 -4.64
N TYR A 221 -9.58 11.60 -5.91
CA TYR A 221 -10.63 11.25 -6.85
C TYR A 221 -10.21 10.15 -7.84
N ASP A 222 -8.90 9.87 -7.96
CA ASP A 222 -8.35 8.83 -8.82
C ASP A 222 -7.27 8.01 -8.11
N LEU A 223 -7.69 6.95 -7.40
CA LEU A 223 -6.79 6.07 -6.65
C LEU A 223 -5.83 5.25 -7.54
N THR A 224 -6.00 5.27 -8.86
CA THR A 224 -4.99 4.68 -9.77
C THR A 224 -3.71 5.51 -9.78
N ARG A 225 -3.81 6.80 -9.46
CA ARG A 225 -2.69 7.71 -9.26
C ARG A 225 -2.27 7.68 -7.80
N GLN A 226 -1.24 6.90 -7.50
CA GLN A 226 -0.67 6.83 -6.15
C GLN A 226 0.82 6.50 -6.17
N SER A 227 1.48 6.73 -5.04
CA SER A 227 2.84 6.32 -4.73
C SER A 227 2.91 5.89 -3.26
N ARG A 228 3.66 4.84 -2.97
CA ARG A 228 3.85 4.29 -1.62
C ARG A 228 5.33 4.01 -1.42
N GLN A 229 5.85 4.43 -0.27
CA GLN A 229 7.19 4.08 0.16
C GLN A 229 7.16 3.57 1.59
N PHE A 230 8.20 2.82 1.93
CA PHE A 230 8.49 2.44 3.30
C PHE A 230 9.70 3.20 3.80
N TYR A 231 9.68 3.52 5.09
CA TYR A 231 10.81 4.11 5.78
C TYR A 231 10.97 3.45 7.14
N ASP A 232 12.21 3.38 7.61
CA ASP A 232 12.55 2.86 8.92
C ASP A 232 12.75 4.01 9.90
N ALA A 233 12.46 3.78 11.18
CA ALA A 233 12.86 4.66 12.26
C ALA A 233 14.33 4.44 12.61
N ALA A 234 14.88 5.27 13.51
CA ALA A 234 16.12 4.93 14.19
C ALA A 234 15.97 3.55 14.87
N ALA A 235 16.91 2.65 14.61
CA ALA A 235 16.83 1.28 15.11
C ALA A 235 16.84 1.27 16.65
N ALA A 236 15.72 0.84 17.25
CA ALA A 236 15.66 0.55 18.68
C ALA A 236 16.11 -0.90 18.91
N THR A 237 17.15 -1.07 19.71
CA THR A 237 17.66 -2.38 20.11
C THR A 237 16.92 -2.90 21.33
N LEU A 238 16.98 -4.21 21.59
CA LEU A 238 16.45 -4.79 22.84
C LEU A 238 17.09 -4.13 24.07
N CYS A 239 18.37 -3.81 23.99
CA CYS A 239 19.15 -3.20 25.05
C CYS A 239 18.65 -1.79 25.40
N ASP A 240 18.02 -1.09 24.44
CA ASP A 240 17.43 0.23 24.67
C ASP A 240 16.08 0.17 25.42
N ILE A 241 15.54 -1.04 25.62
CA ILE A 241 14.20 -1.27 26.16
C ILE A 241 14.24 -1.93 27.52
N CYS A 242 15.12 -2.92 27.68
CA CYS A 242 15.22 -3.67 28.92
C CYS A 242 15.66 -2.78 30.09
N ASP A 243 14.97 -2.88 31.21
CA ASP A 243 15.44 -2.28 32.46
C ASP A 243 16.50 -3.17 33.13
N ILE A 244 17.26 -2.57 34.06
CA ILE A 244 18.41 -3.23 34.72
C ILE A 244 17.92 -4.48 35.46
N GLY A 245 18.32 -5.66 34.96
CA GLY A 245 17.98 -6.97 35.53
C GLY A 245 17.00 -7.80 34.71
N GLU A 246 16.37 -7.23 33.67
CA GLU A 246 15.49 -7.98 32.75
C GLU A 246 16.28 -8.65 31.60
N CYS A 247 17.40 -8.06 31.21
CA CYS A 247 18.25 -8.54 30.12
C CYS A 247 19.71 -8.60 30.55
N ASP A 248 20.41 -9.68 30.19
CA ASP A 248 21.86 -9.74 30.21
C ASP A 248 22.39 -8.92 29.03
N SER A 249 23.17 -7.87 29.32
CA SER A 249 23.74 -6.99 28.29
C SER A 249 24.57 -7.74 27.25
N SER A 250 25.18 -8.87 27.63
CA SER A 250 25.97 -9.70 26.71
C SER A 250 25.10 -10.59 25.81
N ALA A 251 23.92 -11.02 26.28
CA ALA A 251 22.98 -11.82 25.51
C ALA A 251 22.21 -10.98 24.48
N CYS A 252 21.93 -9.73 24.80
CA CYS A 252 21.21 -8.80 23.94
C CYS A 252 21.94 -8.55 22.60
N GLU A 253 23.26 -8.35 22.64
CA GLU A 253 24.08 -8.05 21.45
C GLU A 253 24.12 -9.25 20.48
N VAL A 254 24.19 -10.48 21.01
CA VAL A 254 24.13 -11.73 20.24
C VAL A 254 22.75 -11.93 19.61
N GLN A 255 21.68 -11.61 20.33
CA GLN A 255 20.31 -11.76 19.85
C GLN A 255 19.99 -10.79 18.71
N ILE A 256 20.57 -9.58 18.73
CA ILE A 256 20.50 -8.61 17.63
C ILE A 256 21.19 -9.16 16.37
N LEU A 257 22.38 -9.74 16.50
CA LEU A 257 23.11 -10.32 15.37
C LEU A 257 22.33 -11.48 14.72
N GLU A 258 21.76 -12.37 15.53
CA GLU A 258 21.00 -13.51 15.02
C GLU A 258 19.69 -13.09 14.35
N LEU A 259 18.97 -12.12 14.93
CA LEU A 259 17.73 -11.59 14.34
C LEU A 259 17.99 -10.81 13.04
N ASN A 260 19.06 -10.04 12.96
CA ASN A 260 19.47 -9.39 11.71
C ASN A 260 19.80 -10.42 10.63
N ARG A 261 20.42 -11.55 11.00
CA ARG A 261 20.65 -12.70 10.10
C ARG A 261 19.34 -13.30 9.58
N GLN A 262 18.33 -13.41 10.43
CA GLN A 262 17.02 -13.97 10.06
C GLN A 262 16.17 -13.02 9.21
N ARG A 263 16.40 -11.71 9.30
CA ARG A 263 15.73 -10.68 8.50
C ARG A 263 16.33 -10.50 7.10
N GLN A 264 17.54 -10.99 6.85
CA GLN A 264 18.12 -10.98 5.51
C GLN A 264 17.34 -11.94 4.60
N ASP A 265 17.09 -11.51 3.37
CA ASP A 265 16.43 -12.32 2.36
C ASP A 265 17.22 -13.64 2.20
N PRO A 266 16.60 -14.83 2.25
CA PRO A 266 17.30 -16.09 2.05
C PRO A 266 18.14 -16.15 0.76
N GLU A 267 17.88 -15.30 -0.24
CA GLU A 267 18.71 -15.17 -1.45
C GLU A 267 20.04 -14.41 -1.22
N ASP A 268 20.10 -13.49 -0.25
CA ASP A 268 21.30 -12.71 0.09
C ASP A 268 22.29 -13.45 1.00
N VAL A 269 21.85 -14.56 1.63
CA VAL A 269 22.69 -15.42 2.48
C VAL A 269 23.86 -16.06 1.68
N GLY A 270 23.72 -16.15 0.35
CA GLY A 270 24.74 -16.68 -0.56
C GLY A 270 25.85 -15.69 -0.95
N TYR A 271 25.68 -14.39 -0.68
CA TYR A 271 26.63 -13.34 -1.05
C TYR A 271 26.84 -12.35 0.11
N PRO A 272 27.60 -12.73 1.16
CA PRO A 272 27.97 -11.79 2.20
C PRO A 272 28.74 -10.61 1.58
N ALA A 273 28.24 -9.39 1.79
CA ALA A 273 28.95 -8.18 1.41
C ALA A 273 30.29 -8.14 2.16
N THR A 274 31.39 -8.26 1.41
CA THR A 274 32.74 -8.11 1.95
C THR A 274 33.00 -6.61 2.13
N ILE A 275 33.15 -6.16 3.37
CA ILE A 275 33.66 -4.82 3.65
C ILE A 275 35.14 -4.84 3.24
N ILE A 276 35.45 -4.29 2.07
CA ILE A 276 36.82 -4.03 1.66
C ILE A 276 37.16 -2.62 2.14
N GLU A 277 37.88 -2.51 3.24
CA GLU A 277 38.62 -1.29 3.57
C GLU A 277 39.67 -1.07 2.48
N THR A 278 39.40 -0.15 1.56
CA THR A 278 40.36 0.24 0.53
C THR A 278 41.16 1.44 1.02
N SER A 279 42.29 1.16 1.67
CA SER A 279 43.38 2.12 1.74
C SER A 279 44.28 1.98 0.50
N ALA A 280 44.55 3.12 -0.14
CA ALA A 280 45.62 3.42 -1.08
C ALA A 280 45.36 3.22 -2.60
N ALA A 281 45.81 4.26 -3.30
CA ALA A 281 45.69 4.58 -4.72
C ALA A 281 46.49 3.66 -5.66
N ALA A 282 46.00 3.50 -6.90
CA ALA A 282 46.83 3.45 -8.10
C ALA A 282 46.00 3.70 -9.37
N VAL A 283 46.72 4.17 -10.38
CA VAL A 283 46.33 4.91 -11.60
C VAL A 283 46.04 3.99 -12.81
N LEU A 284 45.04 4.39 -13.60
CA LEU A 284 44.76 4.27 -15.05
C LEU A 284 45.33 3.10 -15.90
N SER A 285 44.48 2.54 -16.79
CA SER A 285 44.63 2.72 -18.26
C SER A 285 43.49 2.10 -19.11
N TRP A 286 43.29 2.69 -20.29
CA TRP A 286 42.26 2.45 -21.31
C TRP A 286 42.55 1.28 -22.28
N ASN A 287 41.48 0.71 -22.85
CA ASN A 287 41.23 0.35 -24.28
C ASN A 287 40.15 -0.76 -24.35
N ALA A 288 39.35 -1.02 -25.38
CA ALA A 288 38.68 -0.34 -26.50
C ALA A 288 38.02 -1.47 -27.36
N ALA A 289 36.99 -1.14 -28.15
CA ALA A 289 36.33 -1.91 -29.24
C ALA A 289 35.15 -2.85 -28.88
N PHE A 290 33.88 -2.53 -29.24
CA PHE A 290 33.15 -2.66 -30.53
C PHE A 290 32.79 -4.13 -30.89
N ILE A 291 31.52 -4.51 -31.15
CA ILE A 291 30.83 -4.49 -32.47
C ILE A 291 29.29 -4.75 -32.35
N ALA A 292 28.53 -4.07 -33.23
CA ALA A 292 27.16 -4.18 -33.79
C ALA A 292 26.27 -5.44 -33.48
N ALA A 293 24.97 -5.33 -33.13
CA ALA A 293 23.75 -4.88 -33.85
C ALA A 293 23.10 -5.91 -34.81
N THR A 294 21.82 -6.26 -34.58
CA THR A 294 20.70 -6.28 -35.56
C THR A 294 19.39 -6.79 -34.92
N ALA A 295 18.26 -6.30 -35.44
CA ALA A 295 16.90 -6.38 -34.89
C ALA A 295 16.02 -7.49 -35.50
N LEU A 296 14.92 -7.86 -34.82
CA LEU A 296 13.67 -8.35 -35.44
C LEU A 296 12.49 -8.33 -34.43
N THR A 297 11.29 -8.30 -34.99
CA THR A 297 10.04 -7.66 -34.51
C THR A 297 9.00 -8.60 -33.87
N ALA A 298 8.25 -8.02 -32.90
CA ALA A 298 6.82 -8.16 -32.56
C ALA A 298 6.13 -9.52 -32.29
N THR A 299 5.52 -9.68 -31.10
CA THR A 299 4.09 -10.03 -30.90
C THR A 299 3.66 -9.92 -29.42
N LEU A 300 2.47 -9.36 -29.17
CA LEU A 300 1.82 -9.17 -27.87
C LEU A 300 1.02 -10.42 -27.49
N LEU A 301 1.18 -10.92 -26.26
CA LEU A 301 0.31 -11.91 -25.62
C LEU A 301 0.02 -11.46 -24.18
N HIS A 302 -1.25 -11.22 -23.84
CA HIS A 302 -1.68 -10.88 -22.49
C HIS A 302 -2.28 -12.09 -21.79
N LEU A 303 -1.49 -12.67 -20.88
CA LEU A 303 -1.92 -13.61 -19.85
C LEU A 303 -1.15 -13.23 -18.57
N HIS A 304 -1.83 -13.15 -17.44
CA HIS A 304 -1.19 -12.92 -16.15
C HIS A 304 -1.55 -14.02 -15.16
N MET A 305 -0.58 -14.92 -14.98
CA MET A 305 -0.35 -15.67 -13.76
C MET A 305 0.74 -14.94 -12.98
N HIS A 306 0.62 -14.87 -11.65
CA HIS A 306 1.77 -14.51 -10.81
C HIS A 306 2.23 -15.72 -10.00
N ALA A 307 3.48 -16.10 -10.28
CA ALA A 307 4.32 -16.94 -9.44
C ALA A 307 4.76 -16.15 -8.21
N ASN A 308 4.90 -16.86 -7.09
CA ASN A 308 5.47 -16.33 -5.85
C ASN A 308 6.98 -16.06 -6.04
N LYS A 309 7.39 -14.83 -5.77
CA LYS A 309 8.46 -14.52 -4.83
C LYS A 309 7.98 -13.37 -3.96
#